data_AF-A0A3S1NAT2-F1
#
_entry.id   AF-A0A3S1NAT2-F1
#
_cell.length_a   1.000
_cell.length_b   1.000
_cell.length_c   1.000
_cell.angle_alpha   90.00
_cell.angle_beta   90.00
_cell.angle_gamma   90.00
#
_symmetry.space_group_name_H-M   'P 1'
#
loop_
_entity.id
_entity.type
_entity.pdbx_description
1 polymer ?
#
loop_
_entity_poly.entity_id
_entity_poly.type
_entity_poly.pdbx_seq_one_letter_code
_entity_poly.pdbx_strand_id
1 'polypeptide(L)'
;MLVVSGEFGANEPVNALGNAVASSGARVIVFNSPGGNVGSAIRLGRMIRAAGLDTLQVRQLQCASACSLAFLGGVHRIAEPGSIGIHRPFLKPADGMSNEEADARVQLGTAAVLAYVVEMGVDPKLMELASSYGKHDIRYLSASEMADLRVTNAETSQSPADTSQMSARPNPAPVPSPVPDATQQPESVAVAFVKDLIEHHGDNDDFALAQAQASYAPTVDYYGKLTNLSSIIQDKRNYYQRWPERGYSVRNDSIMVNCVDDRCIVSGVYDWVVRSPSIHKQEKGVANFSYTISIGPYLKIIAETGSVQR
;
A
#
# COMPACT_ATOMS: atom_id res chain seq x y z
N MET A 1 -8.08 -14.14 15.74
CA MET A 1 -7.52 -14.23 14.37
C MET A 1 -8.40 -13.43 13.43
N LEU A 2 -7.86 -12.87 12.35
CA LEU A 2 -8.62 -12.20 11.29
C LEU A 2 -8.33 -12.87 9.96
N VAL A 3 -9.34 -12.92 9.09
CA VAL A 3 -9.19 -13.40 7.71
C VAL A 3 -9.26 -12.22 6.77
N VAL A 4 -8.19 -12.00 5.99
CA VAL A 4 -8.17 -11.04 4.88
C VAL A 4 -8.64 -11.78 3.63
N SER A 5 -9.74 -11.33 3.04
CA SER A 5 -10.39 -12.00 1.91
C SER A 5 -10.61 -11.06 0.74
N GLY A 6 -10.60 -11.60 -0.48
CA GLY A 6 -10.86 -10.84 -1.72
C GLY A 6 -9.62 -10.39 -2.46
N GLU A 7 -9.81 -9.68 -3.57
CA GLU A 7 -8.74 -9.11 -4.40
C GLU A 7 -8.24 -7.79 -3.81
N PHE A 8 -6.92 -7.58 -3.80
CA PHE A 8 -6.33 -6.32 -3.35
C PHE A 8 -6.52 -5.23 -4.41
N GLY A 9 -7.38 -4.26 -4.11
CA GLY A 9 -7.59 -3.08 -4.96
C GLY A 9 -6.44 -2.08 -4.85
N ALA A 10 -6.22 -1.26 -5.88
CA ALA A 10 -5.14 -0.25 -5.90
C ALA A 10 -5.29 0.87 -4.84
N ASN A 11 -6.50 1.05 -4.31
CA ASN A 11 -6.88 2.13 -3.39
C ASN A 11 -7.57 1.58 -2.12
N GLU A 12 -7.19 0.39 -1.65
CA GLU A 12 -7.77 -0.15 -0.42
C GLU A 12 -7.42 0.71 0.80
N PRO A 13 -8.39 1.04 1.66
CA PRO A 13 -8.17 1.93 2.80
C PRO A 13 -7.22 1.31 3.83
N VAL A 14 -6.12 2.03 4.08
CA VAL A 14 -5.02 1.62 4.98
C VAL A 14 -5.51 1.35 6.41
N ASN A 15 -6.54 2.04 6.88
CA ASN A 15 -6.98 1.95 8.28
C ASN A 15 -7.85 0.73 8.60
N ALA A 16 -8.33 0.00 7.58
CA ALA A 16 -9.27 -1.11 7.78
C ALA A 16 -8.66 -2.24 8.63
N LEU A 17 -7.41 -2.63 8.35
CA LEU A 17 -6.73 -3.65 9.14
C LEU A 17 -6.51 -3.19 10.59
N GLY A 18 -6.03 -1.96 10.78
CA GLY A 18 -5.78 -1.42 12.13
C GLY A 18 -7.03 -1.41 12.99
N ASN A 19 -8.15 -0.95 12.45
CA ASN A 19 -9.45 -0.95 13.13
C ASN A 19 -9.95 -2.36 13.43
N ALA A 20 -9.81 -3.28 12.47
CA ALA A 20 -10.21 -4.68 12.66
C ALA A 20 -9.37 -5.37 13.75
N VAL A 21 -8.05 -5.11 13.79
CA VAL A 21 -7.14 -5.65 14.81
C VAL A 21 -7.46 -5.05 16.18
N ALA A 22 -7.63 -3.74 16.28
CA ALA A 22 -7.95 -3.06 17.53
C ALA A 22 -9.31 -3.51 18.12
N SER A 23 -10.32 -3.73 17.27
CA SER A 23 -11.65 -4.18 17.71
C SER A 23 -11.72 -5.66 18.08
N SER A 24 -10.91 -6.51 17.44
CA SER A 24 -10.95 -7.97 17.67
C SER A 24 -9.88 -8.48 18.63
N GLY A 25 -8.82 -7.70 18.89
CA GLY A 25 -7.64 -8.16 19.62
C GLY A 25 -6.85 -9.26 18.90
N ALA A 26 -7.07 -9.44 17.59
CA ALA A 26 -6.43 -10.50 16.84
C ALA A 26 -4.90 -10.34 16.78
N ARG A 27 -4.20 -11.47 16.94
CA ARG A 27 -2.73 -11.58 16.85
C ARG A 27 -2.25 -12.29 15.59
N VAL A 28 -3.15 -12.98 14.90
CA VAL A 28 -2.86 -13.80 13.73
C VAL A 28 -3.75 -13.39 12.56
N ILE A 29 -3.13 -13.21 11.39
CA ILE A 29 -3.78 -12.95 10.11
C ILE A 29 -3.73 -14.20 9.24
N VAL A 30 -4.87 -14.54 8.64
CA VAL A 30 -5.02 -15.61 7.65
C VAL A 30 -5.52 -15.01 6.35
N PHE A 31 -5.16 -15.60 5.20
CA PHE A 31 -5.55 -15.05 3.90
C PHE A 31 -6.45 -16.00 3.11
N ASN A 32 -7.45 -15.41 2.46
CA ASN A 32 -8.28 -16.02 1.45
C ASN A 32 -8.38 -15.08 0.23
N SER A 33 -7.26 -14.89 -0.46
CA SER A 33 -7.08 -13.90 -1.52
C SER A 33 -6.38 -14.48 -2.75
N PRO A 34 -6.87 -14.20 -3.96
CA PRO A 34 -6.17 -14.50 -5.21
C PRO A 34 -4.98 -13.55 -5.48
N GLY A 35 -4.77 -12.52 -4.65
CA GLY A 35 -3.81 -11.45 -4.88
C GLY A 35 -4.48 -10.18 -5.39
N GLY A 36 -3.85 -9.46 -6.32
CA GLY A 36 -4.31 -8.18 -6.83
C GLY A 36 -3.17 -7.17 -6.98
N ASN A 37 -3.39 -5.94 -6.54
CA ASN A 37 -2.41 -4.87 -6.57
C ASN A 37 -1.19 -5.16 -5.67
N VAL A 38 -0.02 -5.24 -6.29
CA VAL A 38 1.26 -5.53 -5.61
C VAL A 38 1.61 -4.48 -4.55
N GLY A 39 1.39 -3.20 -4.83
CA GLY A 39 1.69 -2.12 -3.87
C GLY A 39 0.81 -2.20 -2.62
N SER A 40 -0.46 -2.54 -2.80
CA SER A 40 -1.43 -2.68 -1.70
C SER A 40 -1.10 -3.90 -0.83
N ALA A 41 -0.67 -5.01 -1.43
CA ALA A 41 -0.19 -6.16 -0.67
C ALA A 41 1.06 -5.87 0.16
N ILE A 42 2.04 -5.16 -0.42
CA ILE A 42 3.26 -4.74 0.28
C ILE A 42 2.91 -3.84 1.47
N ARG A 43 2.00 -2.87 1.27
CA ARG A 43 1.52 -2.00 2.34
C ARG A 43 0.87 -2.81 3.46
N LEU A 44 -0.05 -3.71 3.11
CA LEU A 44 -0.72 -4.59 4.06
C LEU A 44 0.30 -5.43 4.85
N GLY A 45 1.29 -6.00 4.17
CA GLY A 45 2.35 -6.77 4.82
C GLY A 45 3.20 -5.94 5.78
N ARG A 46 3.59 -4.71 5.42
CA ARG A 46 4.29 -3.80 6.35
C ARG A 46 3.44 -3.43 7.56
N MET A 47 2.14 -3.25 7.39
CA MET A 47 1.23 -3.00 8.50
C MET A 47 1.13 -4.20 9.44
N ILE A 48 1.02 -5.41 8.89
CA ILE A 48 1.04 -6.66 9.67
C ILE A 48 2.33 -6.74 10.50
N ARG A 49 3.49 -6.44 9.87
CA ARG A 49 4.79 -6.41 10.55
C ARG A 49 4.83 -5.37 11.67
N ALA A 50 4.43 -4.14 11.37
CA ALA A 50 4.45 -3.02 12.31
C ALA A 50 3.51 -3.24 13.51
N ALA A 51 2.39 -3.93 13.29
CA ALA A 51 1.45 -4.31 14.34
C ALA A 51 1.91 -5.53 15.16
N GLY A 52 3.05 -6.15 14.82
CA GLY A 52 3.57 -7.33 15.51
C GLY A 52 2.67 -8.56 15.37
N LEU A 53 1.97 -8.67 14.23
CA LEU A 53 1.04 -9.76 13.96
C LEU A 53 1.76 -10.94 13.30
N ASP A 54 1.28 -12.14 13.62
CA ASP A 54 1.70 -13.37 12.97
C ASP A 54 0.84 -13.65 11.74
N THR A 55 1.39 -14.39 10.77
CA THR A 55 0.62 -14.87 9.62
C THR A 55 0.57 -16.39 9.60
N LEU A 56 -0.63 -16.91 9.35
CA LEU A 56 -0.90 -18.32 9.23
C LEU A 56 -1.59 -18.57 7.89
N GLN A 57 -1.08 -19.49 7.09
CA GLN A 57 -1.75 -19.95 5.88
C GLN A 57 -2.03 -21.45 5.92
N VAL A 58 -3.26 -21.82 5.59
CA VAL A 58 -3.73 -23.21 5.51
C VAL A 58 -4.16 -23.52 4.07
N ARG A 59 -4.08 -24.78 3.65
CA ARG A 59 -4.35 -25.20 2.26
C ARG A 59 -5.81 -25.01 1.83
N GLN A 60 -6.75 -24.93 2.78
CA GLN A 60 -8.16 -24.74 2.49
C GLN A 60 -8.48 -23.30 2.06
N LEU A 61 -7.57 -22.35 2.29
CA LEU A 61 -7.74 -20.95 1.93
C LEU A 61 -6.70 -20.55 0.89
N GLN A 62 -7.10 -19.68 -0.03
CA GLN A 62 -6.23 -19.27 -1.12
C GLN A 62 -5.29 -18.14 -0.67
N CYS A 63 -4.00 -18.24 -0.99
CA CYS A 63 -3.10 -17.10 -0.99
C CYS A 63 -2.13 -17.20 -2.15
N ALA A 64 -2.41 -16.46 -3.21
CA ALA A 64 -1.62 -16.47 -4.44
C ALA A 64 -1.19 -15.07 -4.87
N SER A 65 -0.15 -14.98 -5.72
CA SER A 65 0.29 -13.73 -6.33
C SER A 65 0.65 -12.68 -5.26
N ALA A 66 0.13 -11.46 -5.37
CA ALA A 66 0.32 -10.39 -4.40
C ALA A 66 -0.05 -10.79 -2.96
N CYS A 67 -0.99 -11.72 -2.73
CA CYS A 67 -1.28 -12.23 -1.39
C CYS A 67 -0.04 -12.78 -0.69
N SER A 68 0.82 -13.50 -1.42
CA SER A 68 2.04 -14.05 -0.86
C SER A 68 2.92 -12.94 -0.26
N LEU A 69 2.98 -11.76 -0.88
CA LEU A 69 3.73 -10.61 -0.38
C LEU A 69 3.13 -10.08 0.94
N ALA A 70 1.81 -9.97 1.05
CA ALA A 70 1.17 -9.57 2.31
C ALA A 70 1.44 -10.57 3.44
N PHE A 71 1.42 -11.88 3.12
CA PHE A 71 1.76 -12.94 4.07
C PHE A 71 3.19 -12.81 4.64
N LEU A 72 4.16 -12.34 3.84
CA LEU A 72 5.54 -12.14 4.31
C LEU A 72 5.67 -11.09 5.43
N GLY A 73 4.64 -10.27 5.62
CA GLY A 73 4.55 -9.27 6.68
C GLY A 73 4.57 -9.84 8.09
N GLY A 74 4.16 -11.10 8.29
CA GLY A 74 4.08 -11.71 9.61
C GLY A 74 5.41 -11.74 10.36
N VAL A 75 5.38 -11.54 11.68
CA VAL A 75 6.56 -11.70 12.55
C VAL A 75 6.94 -13.18 12.60
N HIS A 76 5.98 -14.03 12.99
CA HIS A 76 6.04 -15.47 12.80
C HIS A 76 5.13 -15.88 11.65
N ARG A 77 5.67 -16.68 10.74
CA ARG A 77 5.03 -17.06 9.47
C ARG A 77 4.97 -18.57 9.40
N ILE A 78 3.75 -19.08 9.48
CA ILE A 78 3.44 -20.50 9.44
C ILE A 78 2.57 -20.74 8.21
N ALA A 79 2.93 -21.73 7.39
CA ALA A 79 2.16 -22.08 6.21
C ALA A 79 2.14 -23.59 6.00
N GLU A 80 0.98 -24.14 5.69
CA GLU A 80 0.87 -25.54 5.27
C GLU A 80 1.54 -25.73 3.89
N PRO A 81 2.10 -26.92 3.60
CA PRO A 81 2.73 -27.18 2.30
C PRO A 81 1.76 -26.95 1.14
N GLY A 82 2.19 -26.20 0.13
CA GLY A 82 1.38 -25.90 -1.06
C GLY A 82 0.30 -24.84 -0.85
N SER A 83 0.31 -24.09 0.27
CA SER A 83 -0.69 -23.06 0.57
C SER A 83 -0.31 -21.64 0.11
N ILE A 84 0.96 -21.43 -0.29
CA ILE A 84 1.47 -20.14 -0.79
C ILE A 84 1.79 -20.25 -2.28
N GLY A 85 1.06 -19.49 -3.09
CA GLY A 85 1.23 -19.40 -4.55
C GLY A 85 2.05 -18.19 -4.97
N ILE A 86 3.11 -18.41 -5.75
CA ILE A 86 3.97 -17.38 -6.31
C ILE A 86 3.96 -17.43 -7.84
N HIS A 87 4.21 -16.28 -8.47
CA HIS A 87 4.53 -16.14 -9.89
C HIS A 87 5.22 -14.78 -10.10
N ARG A 88 5.72 -14.53 -11.32
CA ARG A 88 6.35 -13.25 -11.68
C ARG A 88 5.41 -12.07 -11.38
N PRO A 89 5.80 -11.07 -10.57
CA PRO A 89 4.96 -9.89 -10.34
C PRO A 89 4.59 -9.22 -11.66
N PHE A 90 3.29 -9.08 -11.92
CA PHE A 90 2.81 -8.38 -13.10
C PHE A 90 2.43 -6.95 -12.72
N LEU A 91 3.35 -6.04 -13.02
CA LEU A 91 3.13 -4.61 -12.86
C LEU A 91 2.50 -4.12 -14.16
N LYS A 92 1.17 -3.98 -14.16
CA LYS A 92 0.46 -3.41 -15.32
C LYS A 92 1.06 -2.04 -15.64
N PRO A 93 1.60 -1.83 -16.85
CA PRO A 93 1.80 -0.49 -17.38
C PRO A 93 0.46 0.22 -17.33
N ALA A 94 0.49 1.51 -17.06
CA ALA A 94 -0.73 2.26 -17.08
C ALA A 94 -1.10 2.61 -18.53
N ASP A 95 -2.39 2.72 -18.84
CA ASP A 95 -2.92 3.04 -20.18
C ASP A 95 -2.37 4.36 -20.78
N GLY A 96 -1.56 4.28 -21.83
CA GLY A 96 -0.96 5.46 -22.45
C GLY A 96 0.44 5.81 -21.94
N MET A 97 1.08 4.94 -21.15
CA MET A 97 2.52 4.98 -20.94
C MET A 97 3.28 4.74 -22.24
N SER A 98 4.36 5.49 -22.47
CA SER A 98 5.34 5.12 -23.50
C SER A 98 5.98 3.77 -23.15
N ASN A 99 6.58 3.10 -24.13
CA ASN A 99 7.28 1.83 -23.87
C ASN A 99 8.41 2.02 -22.85
N GLU A 100 9.11 3.15 -22.91
CA GLU A 100 10.18 3.50 -21.98
C GLU A 100 9.66 3.71 -20.55
N GLU A 101 8.49 4.33 -20.39
CA GLU A 101 7.84 4.52 -19.08
C GLU A 101 7.32 3.21 -18.51
N ALA A 102 6.76 2.35 -19.37
CA ALA A 102 6.32 1.01 -18.99
C ALA A 102 7.51 0.16 -18.51
N ASP A 103 8.62 0.18 -19.24
CA ASP A 103 9.85 -0.52 -18.88
C ASP A 103 10.42 0.01 -17.56
N ALA A 104 10.53 1.34 -17.41
CA ALA A 104 11.00 1.96 -16.17
C ALA A 104 10.11 1.58 -14.97
N ARG A 105 8.79 1.54 -15.15
CA ARG A 105 7.84 1.12 -14.10
C ARG A 105 7.99 -0.34 -13.72
N VAL A 106 8.18 -1.22 -14.71
CA VAL A 106 8.44 -2.64 -14.45
C VAL A 106 9.75 -2.81 -13.68
N GLN A 107 10.81 -2.12 -14.07
CA GLN A 107 12.12 -2.18 -13.40
C GLN A 107 12.02 -1.67 -11.96
N LEU A 108 11.47 -0.48 -11.74
CA LEU A 108 11.36 0.14 -10.42
C LEU A 108 10.44 -0.68 -9.50
N GLY A 109 9.30 -1.15 -9.99
CA GLY A 109 8.41 -1.96 -9.17
C GLY A 109 8.99 -3.35 -8.87
N THR A 110 9.76 -3.95 -9.79
CA THR A 110 10.47 -5.21 -9.52
C THR A 110 11.52 -5.01 -8.42
N ALA A 111 12.27 -3.90 -8.47
CA ALA A 111 13.22 -3.54 -7.43
C ALA A 111 12.52 -3.31 -6.08
N ALA A 112 11.35 -2.65 -6.06
CA ALA A 112 10.58 -2.43 -4.85
C ALA A 112 10.05 -3.74 -4.22
N VAL A 113 9.60 -4.69 -5.04
CA VAL A 113 9.20 -6.03 -4.56
C VAL A 113 10.39 -6.76 -3.97
N LEU A 114 11.54 -6.75 -4.65
CA LEU A 114 12.77 -7.38 -4.14
C LEU A 114 13.22 -6.76 -2.83
N ALA A 115 13.21 -5.43 -2.72
CA ALA A 115 13.55 -4.71 -1.51
C ALA A 115 12.62 -5.11 -0.35
N TYR A 116 11.31 -5.20 -0.59
CA TYR A 116 10.35 -5.66 0.41
C TYR A 116 10.55 -7.12 0.82
N VAL A 117 10.84 -8.02 -0.11
CA VAL A 117 11.15 -9.44 0.20
C VAL A 117 12.34 -9.52 1.15
N VAL A 118 13.40 -8.76 0.88
CA VAL A 118 14.57 -8.66 1.76
C VAL A 118 14.22 -8.01 3.11
N GLU A 119 13.44 -6.93 3.10
CA GLU A 119 12.93 -6.24 4.30
C GLU A 119 12.20 -7.21 5.25
N MET A 120 11.43 -8.16 4.69
CA MET A 120 10.71 -9.18 5.46
C MET A 120 11.57 -10.38 5.88
N GLY A 121 12.87 -10.37 5.58
CA GLY A 121 13.82 -11.43 5.96
C GLY A 121 13.78 -12.68 5.08
N VAL A 122 13.16 -12.60 3.91
CA VAL A 122 13.04 -13.70 2.94
C VAL A 122 14.29 -13.75 2.06
N ASP A 123 14.64 -14.94 1.58
CA ASP A 123 15.73 -15.09 0.63
C ASP A 123 15.39 -14.49 -0.75
N PRO A 124 16.23 -13.61 -1.33
CA PRO A 124 16.06 -13.07 -2.67
C PRO A 124 15.81 -14.12 -3.77
N LYS A 125 16.30 -15.35 -3.59
CA LYS A 125 16.05 -16.47 -4.52
C LYS A 125 14.57 -16.78 -4.71
N LEU A 126 13.70 -16.37 -3.78
CA LEU A 126 12.25 -16.46 -3.98
C LEU A 126 11.81 -15.69 -5.23
N MET A 127 12.41 -14.52 -5.49
CA MET A 127 12.09 -13.69 -6.65
C MET A 127 12.59 -14.31 -7.95
N GLU A 128 13.75 -14.95 -7.91
CA GLU A 128 14.28 -15.74 -9.04
C GLU A 128 13.35 -16.91 -9.35
N LEU A 129 12.96 -17.68 -8.34
CA LEU A 129 12.03 -18.80 -8.47
C LEU A 129 10.68 -18.33 -9.04
N ALA A 130 10.09 -17.25 -8.49
CA ALA A 130 8.84 -16.68 -8.98
C ALA A 130 8.93 -16.22 -10.44
N SER A 131 10.09 -15.69 -10.85
CA SER A 131 10.32 -15.17 -12.21
C SER A 131 10.53 -16.26 -13.26
N SER A 132 10.86 -17.49 -12.84
CA SER A 132 11.00 -18.64 -13.76
C SER A 132 9.66 -19.19 -14.26
N TYR A 133 8.53 -18.74 -13.69
CA TYR A 133 7.17 -19.08 -14.11
C TYR A 133 6.51 -17.90 -14.83
N GLY A 134 5.71 -18.20 -15.88
CA GLY A 134 5.00 -17.21 -16.66
C GLY A 134 4.00 -16.40 -15.82
N LYS A 135 3.57 -15.23 -16.33
CA LYS A 135 2.61 -14.33 -15.65
C LYS A 135 1.24 -14.95 -15.32
N HIS A 136 0.91 -16.10 -15.91
CA HIS A 136 -0.34 -16.84 -15.68
C HIS A 136 -0.12 -18.20 -14.98
N ASP A 137 1.13 -18.57 -14.70
CA ASP A 137 1.47 -19.85 -14.10
C ASP A 137 1.77 -19.67 -12.61
N ILE A 138 0.81 -20.06 -11.76
CA ILE A 138 0.98 -20.01 -10.31
C ILE A 138 1.68 -21.28 -9.83
N ARG A 139 2.84 -21.11 -9.20
CA ARG A 139 3.58 -22.19 -8.55
C ARG A 139 3.36 -22.14 -7.04
N TYR A 140 2.93 -23.26 -6.46
CA TYR A 140 2.70 -23.37 -5.00
C TYR A 140 3.89 -23.99 -4.28
N LEU A 141 4.45 -23.31 -3.29
CA LEU A 141 5.68 -23.73 -2.62
C LEU A 141 5.48 -24.98 -1.73
N SER A 142 6.42 -25.91 -1.79
CA SER A 142 6.53 -27.02 -0.83
C SER A 142 7.01 -26.55 0.54
N ALA A 143 6.91 -27.41 1.55
CA ALA A 143 7.38 -27.10 2.90
C ALA A 143 8.88 -26.77 2.95
N SER A 144 9.71 -27.57 2.25
CA SER A 144 11.15 -27.38 2.19
C SER A 144 11.51 -26.10 1.46
N GLU A 145 10.87 -25.78 0.33
CA GLU A 145 11.10 -24.52 -0.38
C GLU A 145 10.74 -23.31 0.50
N MET A 146 9.64 -23.36 1.26
CA MET A 146 9.25 -22.28 2.17
C MET A 146 10.25 -22.09 3.32
N ALA A 147 10.81 -23.18 3.85
CA ALA A 147 11.85 -23.11 4.88
C ALA A 147 13.18 -22.58 4.31
N ASP A 148 13.67 -23.15 3.21
CA ASP A 148 14.94 -22.80 2.59
C ASP A 148 14.98 -21.34 2.13
N LEU A 149 13.87 -20.86 1.56
CA LEU A 149 13.73 -19.47 1.11
C LEU A 149 13.29 -18.51 2.22
N ARG A 150 13.12 -19.00 3.46
CA ARG A 150 12.67 -18.20 4.60
C ARG A 150 11.32 -17.52 4.36
N VAL A 151 10.41 -18.17 3.65
CA VAL A 151 8.99 -17.76 3.53
C VAL A 151 8.26 -18.04 4.84
N THR A 152 8.53 -19.19 5.44
CA THR A 152 8.13 -19.52 6.81
C THR A 152 9.34 -19.38 7.74
N ASN A 153 9.12 -18.93 8.97
CA ASN A 153 10.19 -18.71 9.96
C ASN A 153 9.81 -19.15 11.37
N ALA A 154 8.70 -19.87 11.52
CA ALA A 154 8.28 -20.47 12.78
C ALA A 154 7.83 -21.91 12.54
N GLU A 155 8.15 -22.79 13.48
CA GLU A 155 7.69 -24.17 13.43
C GLU A 155 6.20 -24.26 13.79
N THR A 156 5.52 -25.25 13.22
CA THR A 156 4.22 -25.69 13.71
C THR A 156 4.43 -26.40 15.05
N SER A 157 4.58 -25.65 16.15
CA SER A 157 4.48 -26.25 17.48
C SER A 157 3.06 -26.80 17.62
N GLN A 158 2.92 -28.12 17.44
CA GLN A 158 1.68 -28.85 17.66
C GLN A 158 1.20 -28.62 19.09
N SER A 159 0.09 -27.89 19.23
CA SER A 159 -0.84 -28.13 20.32
C SER A 159 -2.25 -27.95 19.76
N PRO A 160 -3.06 -29.02 19.65
CA PRO A 160 -4.43 -28.92 19.19
C PRO A 160 -5.27 -28.22 20.28
N ALA A 161 -5.27 -26.89 20.26
CA ALA A 161 -6.24 -26.11 21.00
C ALA A 161 -7.60 -26.25 20.28
N ASP A 162 -8.30 -27.31 20.66
CA ASP A 162 -9.75 -27.42 20.81
C ASP A 162 -10.60 -26.54 19.87
N THR A 163 -10.78 -27.00 18.63
CA THR A 163 -11.71 -26.43 17.64
C THR A 163 -13.18 -26.78 17.91
N SER A 164 -13.51 -27.23 19.13
CA SER A 164 -14.86 -27.70 19.49
C SER A 164 -15.88 -26.58 19.79
N GLN A 165 -15.54 -25.31 19.60
CA GLN A 165 -16.49 -24.19 19.74
C GLN A 165 -16.57 -23.32 18.48
N MET A 166 -16.91 -23.93 17.34
CA MET A 166 -17.51 -23.21 16.23
C MET A 166 -18.94 -23.73 16.05
N SER A 167 -19.90 -23.07 16.70
CA SER A 167 -21.32 -23.29 16.36
C SER A 167 -21.53 -22.84 14.92
N ALA A 168 -21.83 -23.80 14.04
CA ALA A 168 -22.23 -23.56 12.67
C ALA A 168 -23.46 -22.63 12.65
N ARG A 169 -23.29 -21.41 12.14
CA ARG A 169 -24.42 -20.63 11.63
C ARG A 169 -24.59 -20.97 10.14
N PRO A 170 -25.83 -21.10 9.63
CA PRO A 170 -26.05 -21.37 8.22
C PRO A 170 -25.54 -20.21 7.36
N ASN A 171 -24.96 -20.56 6.21
CA ASN A 171 -24.56 -19.66 5.13
C ASN A 171 -25.60 -18.52 4.91
N PRO A 172 -25.20 -17.24 4.89
CA PRO A 172 -25.98 -16.25 4.18
C PRO A 172 -25.87 -16.53 2.67
N ALA A 173 -27.01 -16.44 1.98
CA ALA A 173 -27.09 -16.50 0.53
C ALA A 173 -26.13 -15.47 -0.13
N PRO A 174 -25.68 -15.72 -1.38
CA PRO A 174 -24.77 -14.81 -2.07
C PRO A 174 -25.41 -13.41 -2.17
N VAL A 175 -24.78 -12.44 -1.53
CA VAL A 175 -25.10 -11.02 -1.73
C VAL A 175 -24.69 -10.69 -3.18
N PRO A 176 -25.57 -10.10 -4.00
CA PRO A 176 -25.18 -9.69 -5.34
C PRO A 176 -24.06 -8.66 -5.23
N SER A 177 -22.98 -8.90 -5.98
CA SER A 177 -21.91 -7.92 -6.18
C SER A 177 -22.53 -6.57 -6.56
N PRO A 178 -22.08 -5.44 -5.97
CA PRO A 178 -22.40 -4.16 -6.55
C PRO A 178 -21.86 -4.17 -7.97
N VAL A 179 -22.77 -4.04 -8.94
CA VAL A 179 -22.44 -3.61 -10.29
C VAL A 179 -21.61 -2.33 -10.16
N PRO A 180 -20.50 -2.16 -10.89
CA PRO A 180 -19.74 -0.92 -10.83
C PRO A 180 -20.67 0.20 -11.25
N ASP A 181 -21.03 1.07 -10.31
CA ASP A 181 -21.84 2.24 -10.62
C ASP A 181 -20.95 3.18 -11.43
N ALA A 182 -21.25 3.22 -12.73
CA ALA A 182 -20.62 4.10 -13.69
C ALA A 182 -21.10 5.52 -13.41
N THR A 183 -20.43 6.22 -12.49
CA THR A 183 -20.24 7.70 -12.42
C THR A 183 -19.58 8.08 -11.09
N GLN A 184 -18.29 7.76 -10.90
CA GLN A 184 -17.52 8.49 -9.88
C GLN A 184 -17.36 9.93 -10.37
N GLN A 185 -17.95 10.90 -9.66
CA GLN A 185 -17.80 12.31 -10.01
C GLN A 185 -16.32 12.74 -9.88
N PRO A 186 -15.79 13.52 -10.83
CA PRO A 186 -14.37 13.92 -10.88
C PRO A 186 -13.87 14.52 -9.56
N GLU A 187 -14.75 15.18 -8.82
CA GLU A 187 -14.55 15.74 -7.49
C GLU A 187 -14.12 14.69 -6.47
N SER A 188 -14.83 13.56 -6.41
CA SER A 188 -14.57 12.49 -5.42
C SER A 188 -13.22 11.83 -5.66
N VAL A 189 -12.86 11.65 -6.94
CA VAL A 189 -11.57 11.10 -7.37
C VAL A 189 -10.42 12.04 -7.02
N ALA A 190 -10.58 13.34 -7.31
CA ALA A 190 -9.60 14.36 -6.99
C ALA A 190 -9.35 14.48 -5.47
N VAL A 191 -10.43 14.47 -4.68
CA VAL A 191 -10.36 14.51 -3.21
C VAL A 191 -9.61 13.29 -2.66
N ALA A 192 -9.96 12.08 -3.11
CA ALA A 192 -9.31 10.86 -2.68
C ALA A 192 -7.81 10.88 -2.99
N PHE A 193 -7.43 11.30 -4.20
CA PHE A 193 -6.04 11.40 -4.63
C PHE A 193 -5.21 12.37 -3.78
N VAL A 194 -5.73 13.58 -3.51
CA VAL A 194 -4.99 14.59 -2.71
C VAL A 194 -4.88 14.17 -1.25
N LYS A 195 -5.97 13.62 -0.69
CA LYS A 195 -5.94 13.10 0.68
C LYS A 195 -4.93 11.97 0.82
N ASP A 196 -4.92 11.03 -0.12
CA ASP A 196 -3.98 9.94 -0.18
C ASP A 196 -2.53 10.47 -0.22
N LEU A 197 -2.21 11.35 -1.17
CA LEU A 197 -0.89 11.96 -1.28
C LEU A 197 -0.38 12.60 0.03
N ILE A 198 -1.22 13.41 0.67
CA ILE A 198 -0.85 14.13 1.90
C ILE A 198 -0.57 13.13 3.04
N GLU A 199 -1.46 12.17 3.25
CA GLU A 199 -1.31 11.19 4.34
C GLU A 199 -0.10 10.28 4.10
N HIS A 200 0.17 9.93 2.84
CA HIS A 200 1.31 9.10 2.45
C HIS A 200 2.65 9.83 2.46
N HIS A 201 2.69 11.16 2.50
CA HIS A 201 3.91 11.85 2.92
C HIS A 201 4.33 11.43 4.33
N GLY A 202 3.44 10.86 5.16
CA GLY A 202 3.74 10.29 6.47
C GLY A 202 4.48 8.95 6.43
N ASP A 203 4.50 8.27 5.27
CA ASP A 203 5.20 7.00 5.10
C ASP A 203 6.72 7.20 5.06
N ASN A 204 7.48 6.10 4.91
CA ASN A 204 8.92 6.16 4.74
C ASN A 204 9.35 6.99 3.52
N ASP A 205 10.58 7.50 3.56
CA ASP A 205 11.13 8.45 2.59
C ASP A 205 11.05 7.93 1.15
N ASP A 206 11.42 6.67 0.92
CA ASP A 206 11.46 6.08 -0.42
C ASP A 206 10.05 5.98 -1.02
N PHE A 207 9.08 5.55 -0.22
CA PHE A 207 7.69 5.45 -0.66
C PHE A 207 7.10 6.84 -0.94
N ALA A 208 7.26 7.78 -0.01
CA ALA A 208 6.72 9.14 -0.14
C ALA A 208 7.34 9.89 -1.34
N LEU A 209 8.63 9.68 -1.62
CA LEU A 209 9.30 10.26 -2.79
C LEU A 209 8.85 9.61 -4.09
N ALA A 210 8.68 8.29 -4.12
CA ALA A 210 8.20 7.59 -5.31
C ALA A 210 6.76 7.98 -5.67
N GLN A 211 5.88 8.10 -4.68
CA GLN A 211 4.51 8.56 -4.89
C GLN A 211 4.47 10.01 -5.37
N ALA A 212 5.27 10.91 -4.78
CA ALA A 212 5.41 12.28 -5.28
C ALA A 212 5.93 12.29 -6.74
N GLN A 213 6.92 11.47 -7.07
CA GLN A 213 7.44 11.38 -8.43
C GLN A 213 6.40 10.89 -9.44
N ALA A 214 5.52 9.96 -9.03
CA ALA A 214 4.43 9.46 -9.86
C ALA A 214 3.26 10.46 -9.99
N SER A 215 3.04 11.29 -8.98
CA SER A 215 1.84 12.13 -8.85
C SER A 215 2.01 13.53 -9.43
N TYR A 216 3.24 14.07 -9.48
CA TYR A 216 3.50 15.42 -9.97
C TYR A 216 3.72 15.43 -11.49
N ALA A 217 3.29 16.51 -12.14
CA ALA A 217 3.63 16.78 -13.54
C ALA A 217 5.12 17.13 -13.68
N PRO A 218 5.70 17.07 -14.90
CA PRO A 218 7.11 17.45 -15.11
C PRO A 218 7.44 18.87 -14.66
N THR A 219 6.45 19.76 -14.74
CA THR A 219 6.51 21.15 -14.32
C THR A 219 5.25 21.50 -13.53
N VAL A 220 5.41 22.06 -12.35
CA VAL A 220 4.33 22.34 -11.39
C VAL A 220 4.47 23.77 -10.88
N ASP A 221 3.35 24.47 -10.73
CA ASP A 221 3.32 25.70 -9.93
C ASP A 221 3.45 25.32 -8.45
N TYR A 222 4.68 25.35 -7.94
CA TYR A 222 5.04 24.95 -6.58
C TYR A 222 5.24 26.22 -5.74
N TYR A 223 4.27 26.51 -4.86
CA TYR A 223 4.24 27.70 -4.02
C TYR A 223 4.40 29.02 -4.79
N GLY A 224 3.72 29.16 -5.93
CA GLY A 224 3.73 30.36 -6.78
C GLY A 224 4.94 30.45 -7.71
N LYS A 225 5.74 29.38 -7.82
CA LYS A 225 6.92 29.30 -8.69
C LYS A 225 6.83 28.08 -9.59
N LEU A 226 6.97 28.31 -10.89
CA LEU A 226 7.07 27.23 -11.86
C LEU A 226 8.35 26.43 -11.63
N THR A 227 8.21 25.19 -11.16
CA THR A 227 9.30 24.36 -10.66
C THR A 227 9.25 22.99 -11.34
N ASN A 228 10.42 22.47 -11.72
CA ASN A 228 10.51 21.14 -12.31
C ASN A 228 10.40 20.02 -11.25
N LEU A 229 9.98 18.84 -11.70
CA LEU A 229 9.76 17.68 -10.84
C LEU A 229 10.99 17.33 -10.01
N SER A 230 12.20 17.32 -10.60
CA SER A 230 13.42 16.93 -9.89
C SER A 230 13.74 17.86 -8.71
N SER A 231 13.47 19.16 -8.84
CA SER A 231 13.66 20.13 -7.77
C SER A 231 12.64 19.94 -6.64
N ILE A 232 11.39 19.62 -6.98
CA ILE A 232 10.34 19.32 -6.00
C ILE A 232 10.68 18.04 -5.21
N ILE A 233 11.13 16.99 -5.90
CA ILE A 233 11.56 15.75 -5.27
C ILE A 233 12.77 15.99 -4.36
N GLN A 234 13.71 16.84 -4.76
CA GLN A 234 14.85 17.19 -3.91
C GLN A 234 14.41 18.00 -2.67
N ASP A 235 13.50 18.95 -2.82
CA ASP A 235 12.94 19.72 -1.69
C ASP A 235 12.24 18.81 -0.68
N LYS A 236 11.36 17.91 -1.16
CA LYS A 236 10.70 16.90 -0.31
C LYS A 236 11.71 15.96 0.35
N ARG A 237 12.76 15.50 -0.36
CA ARG A 237 13.83 14.68 0.20
C ARG A 237 14.55 15.38 1.35
N ASN A 238 14.90 16.66 1.17
CA ASN A 238 15.54 17.45 2.23
C ASN A 238 14.62 17.58 3.45
N TYR A 239 13.33 17.78 3.23
CA TYR A 239 12.34 17.85 4.30
C TYR A 239 12.19 16.50 5.04
N TYR A 240 12.13 15.37 4.32
CA TYR A 240 12.04 14.03 4.90
C TYR A 240 13.29 13.66 5.71
N GLN A 241 14.48 14.00 5.23
CA GLN A 241 15.73 13.82 5.97
C GLN A 241 15.77 14.64 7.26
N ARG A 242 15.19 15.85 7.24
CA ARG A 242 15.06 16.70 8.43
C ARG A 242 14.05 16.12 9.42
N TRP A 243 12.95 15.54 8.92
CA TRP A 243 11.82 15.02 9.68
C TRP A 243 11.49 13.56 9.27
N PRO A 244 12.29 12.58 9.73
CA PRO A 244 12.13 11.18 9.34
C PRO A 244 10.87 10.54 9.95
N GLU A 245 10.45 10.97 11.15
CA GLU A 245 9.16 10.59 11.73
C GLU A 245 8.17 11.72 11.44
N ARG A 246 7.12 11.44 10.68
CA ARG A 246 6.15 12.44 10.25
C ARG A 246 4.78 11.80 10.06
N GLY A 247 3.72 12.55 10.35
CA GLY A 247 2.35 12.10 10.19
C GLY A 247 1.44 13.26 9.84
N TYR A 248 0.51 13.01 8.92
CA TYR A 248 -0.46 13.98 8.43
C TYR A 248 -1.85 13.37 8.53
N SER A 249 -2.84 14.17 8.93
CA SER A 249 -4.24 13.76 8.98
C SER A 249 -5.10 14.87 8.39
N VAL A 250 -5.73 14.58 7.24
CA VAL A 250 -6.59 15.54 6.56
C VAL A 250 -7.95 15.60 7.26
N ARG A 251 -8.44 16.82 7.53
CA ARG A 251 -9.75 17.05 8.14
C ARG A 251 -10.83 16.97 7.06
N ASN A 252 -11.58 15.88 7.03
CA ASN A 252 -12.58 15.60 5.99
C ASN A 252 -13.65 16.71 5.84
N ASP A 253 -14.04 17.33 6.94
CA ASP A 253 -15.02 18.43 7.00
C ASP A 253 -14.50 19.75 6.43
N SER A 254 -13.18 19.89 6.26
CA SER A 254 -12.54 21.08 5.70
C SER A 254 -12.32 21.03 4.19
N ILE A 255 -12.56 19.87 3.56
CA ILE A 255 -12.21 19.66 2.16
C ILE A 255 -13.19 20.41 1.26
N MET A 256 -12.65 21.26 0.39
CA MET A 256 -13.36 21.91 -0.70
C MET A 256 -12.76 21.46 -2.02
N VAL A 257 -13.63 21.13 -2.97
CA VAL A 257 -13.25 20.73 -4.33
C VAL A 257 -14.05 21.54 -5.34
N ASN A 258 -13.36 22.05 -6.35
CA ASN A 258 -13.97 22.74 -7.48
C ASN A 258 -13.32 22.25 -8.76
N CYS A 259 -14.10 21.64 -9.64
CA CYS A 259 -13.63 21.10 -10.92
C CYS A 259 -14.20 21.91 -12.08
N VAL A 260 -13.33 22.36 -12.98
CA VAL A 260 -13.68 23.07 -14.21
C VAL A 260 -12.89 22.42 -15.35
N ASP A 261 -13.61 21.93 -16.35
CA ASP A 261 -13.07 21.11 -17.44
C ASP A 261 -12.26 19.92 -16.87
N ASP A 262 -11.04 19.74 -17.35
CA ASP A 262 -10.11 18.68 -16.94
C ASP A 262 -9.22 19.11 -15.76
N ARG A 263 -9.70 19.99 -14.87
CA ARG A 263 -8.92 20.48 -13.73
C ARG A 263 -9.75 20.52 -12.46
N CYS A 264 -9.24 19.92 -11.39
CA CYS A 264 -9.82 20.04 -10.06
C CYS A 264 -8.87 20.79 -9.12
N ILE A 265 -9.40 21.75 -8.39
CA ILE A 265 -8.72 22.36 -7.25
C ILE A 265 -9.27 21.69 -5.99
N VAL A 266 -8.40 21.06 -5.22
CA VAL A 266 -8.72 20.45 -3.92
C VAL A 266 -7.98 21.20 -2.84
N SER A 267 -8.71 21.74 -1.89
CA SER A 267 -8.17 22.52 -0.78
C SER A 267 -8.78 22.07 0.54
N GLY A 268 -8.11 22.40 1.65
CA GLY A 268 -8.59 22.08 2.97
C GLY A 268 -7.52 22.28 4.03
N VAL A 269 -7.70 21.58 5.14
CA VAL A 269 -6.86 21.65 6.33
C VAL A 269 -6.37 20.26 6.72
N TYR A 270 -5.11 20.14 7.14
CA TYR A 270 -4.60 18.93 7.78
C TYR A 270 -3.87 19.24 9.09
N ASP A 271 -3.96 18.30 10.03
CA ASP A 271 -3.13 18.24 11.22
C ASP A 271 -1.81 17.55 10.88
N TRP A 272 -0.71 18.04 11.42
CA TRP A 272 0.62 17.45 11.22
C TRP A 272 1.40 17.32 12.52
N VAL A 273 2.22 16.27 12.56
CA VAL A 273 3.22 16.04 13.60
C VAL A 273 4.51 15.57 12.94
N VAL A 274 5.64 16.12 13.38
CA VAL A 274 6.97 15.73 12.90
C VAL A 274 7.92 15.58 14.07
N ARG A 275 8.83 14.62 13.96
CA ARG A 275 9.84 14.32 14.95
C ARG A 275 11.16 13.95 14.27
N SER A 276 12.24 14.45 14.83
CA SER A 276 13.59 14.18 14.38
C SER A 276 14.42 13.71 15.57
N PRO A 277 14.60 12.39 15.71
CA PRO A 277 15.33 11.81 16.83
C PRO A 277 16.79 12.28 16.91
N SER A 278 17.43 12.50 15.76
CA SER A 278 18.84 12.91 15.65
C SER A 278 19.11 14.30 16.24
N ILE A 279 18.13 15.20 16.19
CA ILE A 279 18.22 16.56 16.74
C ILE A 279 17.29 16.79 17.94
N HIS A 280 16.73 15.70 18.50
CA HIS A 280 15.80 15.72 19.63
C HIS A 280 14.67 16.75 19.52
N LYS A 281 14.13 16.93 18.31
CA LYS A 281 13.10 17.94 18.03
C LYS A 281 11.77 17.28 17.68
N GLN A 282 10.67 17.86 18.14
CA GLN A 282 9.32 17.51 17.74
C GLN A 282 8.50 18.78 17.57
N GLU A 283 7.71 18.84 16.51
CA GLU A 283 6.79 19.93 16.21
C GLU A 283 5.43 19.34 15.81
N LYS A 284 4.36 20.10 16.04
CA LYS A 284 3.02 19.76 15.59
C LYS A 284 2.23 21.03 15.31
N GLY A 285 1.24 20.94 14.44
CA GLY A 285 0.41 22.09 14.11
C GLY A 285 -0.68 21.75 13.12
N VAL A 286 -1.25 22.81 12.55
CA VAL A 286 -2.31 22.75 11.55
C VAL A 286 -1.83 23.49 10.32
N ALA A 287 -2.14 23.01 9.12
CA ALA A 287 -1.78 23.69 7.88
C ALA A 287 -2.94 23.67 6.89
N ASN A 288 -3.04 24.74 6.10
CA ASN A 288 -3.88 24.79 4.91
C ASN A 288 -3.12 24.15 3.73
N PHE A 289 -3.86 23.48 2.85
CA PHE A 289 -3.34 22.97 1.59
C PHE A 289 -4.25 23.35 0.42
N SER A 290 -3.66 23.44 -0.76
CA SER A 290 -4.39 23.53 -2.03
C SER A 290 -3.57 22.86 -3.13
N TYR A 291 -4.15 21.89 -3.79
CA TYR A 291 -3.59 21.20 -4.95
C TYR A 291 -4.47 21.43 -6.16
N THR A 292 -3.86 21.77 -7.29
CA THR A 292 -4.54 21.74 -8.59
C THR A 292 -4.11 20.47 -9.31
N ILE A 293 -5.09 19.67 -9.72
CA ILE A 293 -4.92 18.39 -10.39
C ILE A 293 -5.42 18.53 -11.82
N SER A 294 -4.61 18.09 -12.79
CA SER A 294 -5.08 17.82 -14.14
C SER A 294 -5.76 16.45 -14.13
N ILE A 295 -7.05 16.44 -14.49
CA ILE A 295 -7.82 15.24 -14.75
C ILE A 295 -7.50 14.80 -16.18
N GLY A 296 -7.30 13.51 -16.36
CA GLY A 296 -6.97 12.89 -17.64
C GLY A 296 -6.93 11.38 -17.43
N PRO A 297 -6.27 10.61 -18.32
CA PRO A 297 -6.03 9.20 -18.05
C PRO A 297 -5.24 8.97 -16.75
N TYR A 298 -4.48 9.99 -16.30
CA TYR A 298 -3.84 10.05 -14.99
C TYR A 298 -4.04 11.39 -14.32
N LEU A 299 -4.27 11.33 -13.01
CA LEU A 299 -4.24 12.49 -12.15
C LEU A 299 -2.80 12.98 -12.01
N LYS A 300 -2.57 14.25 -12.36
CA LYS A 300 -1.26 14.90 -12.19
C LYS A 300 -1.40 16.20 -11.42
N ILE A 301 -0.54 16.38 -10.44
CA ILE A 301 -0.43 17.64 -9.69
C ILE A 301 0.28 18.64 -10.57
N ILE A 302 -0.41 19.73 -10.85
CA ILE A 302 0.05 20.83 -11.69
C ILE A 302 0.20 22.14 -10.91
N ALA A 303 -0.38 22.21 -9.70
CA ALA A 303 -0.04 23.21 -8.71
C ALA A 303 -0.13 22.66 -7.28
N GLU A 304 0.72 23.14 -6.39
CA GLU A 304 0.70 22.89 -4.96
C GLU A 304 1.01 24.18 -4.20
N THR A 305 0.20 24.48 -3.18
CA THR A 305 0.47 25.55 -2.23
C THR A 305 -0.09 25.19 -0.85
N GLY A 306 0.36 25.90 0.18
CA GLY A 306 -0.07 25.68 1.55
C GLY A 306 0.54 26.67 2.51
N SER A 307 0.03 26.68 3.74
CA SER A 307 0.52 27.56 4.80
C SER A 307 0.24 26.97 6.18
N VAL A 308 1.24 26.99 7.06
CA VAL A 308 1.04 26.65 8.48
C VAL A 308 0.16 27.71 9.15
N GLN A 309 -0.88 27.28 9.85
CA GLN A 309 -1.72 28.15 10.66
C GLN A 309 -0.95 28.52 11.95
N ARG A 310 -0.90 29.81 12.27
CA ARG A 310 -0.25 30.34 13.47
C ARG A 310 -1.18 30.28 14.68
#